data_AF-A0A0U1D501-F1
#
_entry.id   AF-A0A0U1D501-F1
#
_cell.length_a   1.000
_cell.length_b   1.000
_cell.length_c   1.000
_cell.angle_alpha   90.00
_cell.angle_beta   90.00
_cell.angle_gamma   90.00
#
_symmetry.space_group_name_H-M   'P 1'
#
loop_
_entity.id
_entity.type
_entity.pdbx_description
1 polymer ?
#
loop_
_entity_poly.entity_id
_entity_poly.type
_entity_poly.pdbx_seq_one_letter_code
_entity_poly.pdbx_strand_id
1 'polypeptide(L)'
;MSFEYIAEVPTEDGEGTDEVILTFNKRATNIPSGIIRRNRDDQVAAMFAIFEWGLSADQLETLDLVPMSEMDKILIAWQEDSERDEDKPAGPPKAKKAKDTED
;
A
#
# COMPACT_ATOMS: atom_id res chain seq x y z
N MET A 1 -1.63 8.42 -6.04
CA MET A 1 -0.46 7.54 -6.11
C MET A 1 -0.93 6.18 -5.63
N SER A 2 -0.71 5.14 -6.41
CA SER A 2 -0.93 3.75 -5.99
C SER A 2 0.44 3.10 -5.79
N PHE A 3 0.57 2.28 -4.76
CA PHE A 3 1.73 1.42 -4.53
C PHE A 3 1.35 0.00 -4.96
N GLU A 4 2.23 -0.66 -5.72
CA GLU A 4 2.04 -2.04 -6.17
C GLU A 4 3.15 -2.91 -5.60
N TYR A 5 2.77 -4.05 -5.02
CA TYR A 5 3.69 -5.05 -4.50
C TYR A 5 3.46 -6.37 -5.20
N ILE A 6 4.53 -6.96 -5.75
CA ILE A 6 4.50 -8.29 -6.35
C ILE A 6 4.86 -9.30 -5.26
N ALA A 7 3.95 -10.22 -4.97
CA ALA A 7 4.14 -11.30 -4.01
C ALA A 7 4.18 -12.64 -4.74
N GLU A 8 5.07 -13.54 -4.28
CA GLU A 8 5.11 -14.92 -4.72
C GLU A 8 4.19 -15.77 -3.83
N VAL A 9 3.23 -16.46 -4.44
CA VAL A 9 2.30 -17.39 -3.76
C VAL A 9 2.58 -18.82 -4.21
N PRO A 10 2.53 -19.82 -3.33
CA PRO A 10 2.66 -21.21 -3.74
C PRO A 10 1.57 -21.61 -4.74
N THR A 11 1.94 -22.35 -5.78
CA THR A 11 0.96 -22.94 -6.71
C THR A 11 0.10 -23.98 -5.99
N GLU A 12 -1.13 -24.23 -6.47
CA GLU A 12 -2.04 -25.21 -5.85
C GLU A 12 -1.46 -26.64 -5.82
N ASP A 13 -0.61 -26.98 -6.78
CA ASP A 13 0.09 -28.27 -6.85
C ASP A 13 1.33 -28.35 -5.93
N GLY A 14 1.75 -27.23 -5.35
CA GLY A 14 2.91 -27.13 -4.46
C GLY A 14 4.26 -27.31 -5.17
N GLU A 15 4.29 -27.32 -6.51
CA GLU A 15 5.51 -27.54 -7.30
C GLU A 15 6.21 -26.23 -7.72
N GLY A 16 5.62 -25.07 -7.43
CA GLY A 16 6.20 -23.77 -7.79
C GLY A 16 5.58 -22.58 -7.06
N THR A 17 5.87 -21.39 -7.56
CA THR A 17 5.27 -20.13 -7.13
C THR A 17 4.66 -19.40 -8.32
N ASP A 18 3.50 -18.78 -8.09
CA ASP A 18 2.87 -17.83 -8.99
C ASP A 18 3.07 -16.40 -8.44
N GLU A 19 3.08 -15.41 -9.32
CA GLU A 19 3.12 -14.00 -8.92
C GLU A 19 1.71 -13.42 -8.82
N VAL A 20 1.42 -12.77 -7.71
CA VAL A 20 0.21 -11.96 -7.52
C VAL A 20 0.60 -10.51 -7.24
N ILE A 21 -0.28 -9.58 -7.61
CA ILE A 21 -0.05 -8.14 -7.40
C ILE A 21 -1.04 -7.62 -6.37
N LEU A 22 -0.52 -6.98 -5.33
CA LEU A 22 -1.28 -6.22 -4.35
C LEU A 22 -1.19 -4.73 -4.67
N THR A 23 -2.33 -4.08 -4.85
CA THR A 23 -2.41 -2.64 -5.14
C THR A 23 -2.97 -1.86 -3.96
N PHE A 24 -2.13 -1.02 -3.35
CA PHE A 24 -2.49 -0.09 -2.29
C PHE A 24 -2.81 1.28 -2.88
N ASN A 25 -4.07 1.69 -2.81
CA ASN A 25 -4.53 3.00 -3.31
C ASN A 25 -4.42 4.12 -2.25
N LYS A 26 -3.83 3.81 -1.10
CA LYS A 26 -3.67 4.68 0.05
C LYS A 26 -2.19 4.76 0.42
N ARG A 27 -1.80 5.82 1.12
CA ARG A 27 -0.46 5.92 1.72
C ARG A 27 -0.48 5.33 3.12
N ALA A 28 0.54 4.58 3.47
CA ALA A 28 0.74 4.04 4.81
C ALA A 28 0.91 5.15 5.86
N THR A 29 1.50 6.30 5.51
CA THR A 29 1.61 7.46 6.41
C THR A 29 0.24 8.04 6.82
N ASN A 30 -0.82 7.72 6.07
CA ASN A 30 -2.19 8.13 6.38
C ASN A 30 -2.98 7.09 7.19
N ILE A 31 -2.34 6.01 7.68
CA ILE A 31 -3.02 5.01 8.53
C ILE A 31 -3.60 5.70 9.77
N PRO A 32 -4.93 5.60 10.00
CA PRO A 32 -5.54 6.18 11.19
C PRO A 32 -5.03 5.51 12.47
N SER A 33 -4.56 6.30 13.44
CA SER A 33 -4.12 5.81 14.75
C SER A 33 -5.20 5.01 15.50
N GLY A 34 -6.48 5.25 15.18
CA GLY A 34 -7.61 4.48 15.70
C GLY A 34 -7.59 2.99 15.33
N ILE A 35 -7.04 2.62 14.16
CA ILE A 35 -6.89 1.22 13.73
C ILE A 35 -5.90 0.50 14.66
N ILE A 36 -4.75 1.14 14.89
CA ILE A 36 -3.71 0.61 15.78
C ILE A 36 -4.22 0.53 17.22
N ARG A 37 -4.83 1.62 17.74
CA ARG A 37 -5.30 1.68 19.13
C ARG A 37 -6.32 0.58 19.47
N ARG A 38 -7.21 0.24 18.54
CA ARG A 38 -8.26 -0.78 18.73
C ARG A 38 -7.68 -2.18 18.84
N ASN A 39 -6.56 -2.45 18.16
CA ASN A 39 -5.91 -3.75 18.10
C ASN A 39 -4.56 -3.78 18.85
N ARG A 40 -4.28 -2.79 19.70
CA ARG A 40 -2.95 -2.60 20.34
C ARG A 40 -2.46 -3.78 21.19
N ASP A 41 -3.37 -4.65 21.60
CA ASP A 41 -3.09 -5.79 22.46
C ASP A 41 -2.83 -7.08 21.64
N ASP A 42 -3.02 -7.03 20.30
CA ASP A 42 -2.78 -8.14 19.36
C ASP A 42 -2.13 -7.60 18.07
N GLN A 43 -0.83 -7.86 17.93
CA GLN A 43 -0.05 -7.38 16.80
C GLN A 43 -0.53 -7.97 15.46
N VAL A 44 -0.99 -9.22 15.45
CA VAL A 44 -1.47 -9.89 14.23
C VAL A 44 -2.79 -9.27 13.81
N ALA A 45 -3.73 -9.09 14.74
CA ALA A 45 -4.98 -8.40 14.46
C ALA A 45 -4.76 -6.94 14.00
N ALA A 46 -3.78 -6.25 14.59
CA ALA A 46 -3.42 -4.89 14.16
C ALA A 46 -2.90 -4.86 12.72
N MET A 47 -2.06 -5.83 12.34
CA MET A 47 -1.54 -5.94 10.98
C MET A 47 -2.67 -6.18 9.97
N PHE A 48 -3.57 -7.13 10.22
CA PHE A 48 -4.72 -7.37 9.34
C PHE A 48 -5.63 -6.16 9.22
N ALA A 49 -5.93 -5.48 10.34
CA ALA A 49 -6.75 -4.27 10.31
C ALA A 49 -6.12 -3.13 9.49
N ILE A 50 -4.79 -3.08 9.40
CA ILE A 50 -4.07 -2.14 8.52
C ILE A 50 -4.26 -2.54 7.05
N PHE A 51 -4.13 -3.82 6.71
CA PHE A 51 -4.37 -4.31 5.35
C PHE A 51 -5.82 -4.10 4.90
N GLU A 52 -6.80 -4.43 5.74
CA GLU A 52 -8.23 -4.18 5.49
C GLU A 52 -8.55 -2.72 5.21
N TRP A 53 -7.81 -1.79 5.82
CA TRP A 53 -7.95 -0.37 5.54
C TRP A 53 -7.24 0.05 4.24
N GLY A 54 -6.07 -0.53 3.97
CA GLY A 54 -5.19 -0.17 2.84
C GLY A 54 -5.66 -0.70 1.49
N LEU A 55 -6.24 -1.89 1.47
CA LEU A 55 -6.63 -2.65 0.28
C LEU A 55 -8.13 -2.56 0.00
N SER A 56 -8.51 -2.81 -1.25
CA SER A 56 -9.90 -3.05 -1.64
C SER A 56 -10.29 -4.50 -1.41
N ALA A 57 -11.60 -4.81 -1.47
CA ALA A 57 -12.10 -6.16 -1.18
C ALA A 57 -11.49 -7.24 -2.10
N ASP A 58 -11.35 -6.96 -3.40
CA ASP A 58 -10.69 -7.85 -4.36
C ASP A 58 -9.22 -8.08 -4.03
N GLN A 59 -8.53 -7.06 -3.50
CA GLN A 59 -7.13 -7.17 -3.11
C GLN A 59 -6.94 -7.89 -1.78
N LEU A 60 -7.94 -7.88 -0.90
CA LEU A 60 -7.94 -8.71 0.31
C LEU A 60 -8.08 -10.20 -0.04
N GLU A 61 -8.89 -10.56 -1.04
CA GLU A 61 -8.93 -11.93 -1.56
C GLU A 61 -7.57 -12.36 -2.12
N THR A 62 -6.85 -11.47 -2.81
CA THR A 62 -5.47 -11.74 -3.24
C THR A 62 -4.51 -11.87 -2.06
N LEU A 63 -4.66 -11.04 -1.02
CA LEU A 63 -3.84 -11.09 0.19
C LEU A 63 -3.98 -12.43 0.92
N ASP A 64 -5.17 -13.03 0.91
CA ASP A 64 -5.42 -14.34 1.54
C ASP A 64 -4.60 -15.49 0.91
N LEU A 65 -4.12 -15.31 -0.32
CA LEU A 65 -3.22 -16.26 -1.01
C LEU A 65 -1.76 -16.11 -0.58
N VAL A 66 -1.41 -14.96 0.01
CA VAL A 66 -0.04 -14.63 0.36
C VAL A 66 0.38 -15.37 1.63
N PRO A 67 1.56 -16.02 1.66
CA PRO A 67 2.08 -16.62 2.87
C PRO A 67 2.21 -15.61 4.01
N MET A 68 1.82 -16.01 5.22
CA MET A 68 1.90 -15.15 6.41
C MET A 68 3.33 -14.59 6.64
N SER A 69 4.37 -15.31 6.22
CA SER A 69 5.77 -14.86 6.29
C SER A 69 6.11 -13.65 5.43
N GLU A 70 5.28 -13.32 4.43
CA GLU A 70 5.48 -12.16 3.55
C GLU A 70 4.75 -10.90 4.03
N MET A 71 3.81 -11.03 4.96
CA MET A 71 2.94 -9.94 5.41
C MET A 71 3.73 -8.74 5.96
N ASP A 72 4.72 -8.99 6.82
CA ASP A 72 5.57 -7.91 7.35
C ASP A 72 6.34 -7.18 6.24
N LYS A 73 6.80 -7.90 5.20
CA LYS A 73 7.54 -7.32 4.09
C LYS A 73 6.66 -6.40 3.25
N ILE A 74 5.41 -6.80 3.00
CA ILE A 74 4.43 -5.98 2.29
C ILE A 74 4.19 -4.67 3.06
N LEU A 75 3.98 -4.77 4.37
CA LEU A 75 3.72 -3.59 5.21
C LEU A 75 4.91 -2.63 5.22
N ILE A 76 6.13 -3.15 5.37
CA ILE A 76 7.36 -2.34 5.34
C ILE A 76 7.53 -1.67 3.98
N ALA A 77 7.38 -2.42 2.88
CA ALA A 77 7.54 -1.86 1.53
C ALA A 77 6.52 -0.75 1.24
N TRP A 78 5.28 -0.92 1.71
CA TRP A 78 4.25 0.11 1.58
C TRP A 78 4.55 1.36 2.42
N GLN A 79 5.12 1.19 3.63
CA GLN A 79 5.58 2.30 4.47
C GLN A 79 6.72 3.08 3.80
N GLU A 80 7.76 2.38 3.34
CA GLU A 80 8.92 3.00 2.68
C GLU A 80 8.52 3.78 1.42
N ASP A 81 7.61 3.23 0.60
CA ASP A 81 7.10 3.93 -0.59
C ASP A 81 6.34 5.20 -0.21
N SER A 82 5.50 5.11 0.83
CA SER A 82 4.70 6.23 1.30
C SER A 82 5.55 7.38 1.85
N GLU A 83 6.65 7.06 2.55
CA GLU A 83 7.61 8.03 3.10
C GLU A 83 8.45 8.71 2.00
N ARG A 84 8.94 7.95 1.02
CA ARG A 84 9.71 8.49 -0.14
C ARG A 84 8.96 9.56 -0.91
N ASP A 85 7.63 9.46 -0.91
CA ASP A 85 6.74 10.34 -1.65
C ASP A 85 6.33 11.59 -0.84
N GLU A 86 6.72 11.68 0.43
CA GLU A 86 6.63 12.88 1.27
C GLU A 86 7.91 13.75 1.18
N ASP A 87 9.05 13.14 0.87
CA ASP A 87 10.35 13.83 0.67
C ASP A 87 10.46 14.59 -0.67
N LYS A 88 9.48 14.46 -1.56
CA LYS A 88 9.37 15.37 -2.72
C LYS A 88 8.77 16.69 -2.23
N PRO A 89 9.52 17.81 -2.19
CA PRO A 89 8.91 19.10 -1.91
C PRO A 89 7.82 19.32 -2.95
N ALA A 90 6.62 19.68 -2.48
CA ALA A 90 5.55 20.16 -3.33
C ALA A 90 6.09 21.36 -4.13
N GLY A 91 6.57 21.09 -5.34
CA GLY A 91 7.04 22.13 -6.25
C GLY A 91 5.92 23.17 -6.40
N PRO A 92 6.25 24.46 -6.48
CA PRO A 92 5.24 25.51 -6.50
C PRO A 92 4.25 25.23 -7.63
N PRO A 93 2.95 25.52 -7.42
CA PRO A 93 1.93 25.25 -8.41
C PRO A 93 2.36 25.87 -9.74
N LYS A 94 2.43 25.06 -10.80
CA LYS A 94 2.72 25.55 -12.15
C LYS A 94 1.62 26.55 -12.52
N ALA A 95 1.91 27.83 -12.37
CA ALA A 95 1.08 28.90 -12.89
C ALA A 95 0.90 28.65 -14.38
N LYS A 96 -0.35 28.42 -14.81
CA LYS A 96 -0.70 28.45 -16.22
C LYS A 96 -0.30 29.84 -16.73
N LYS A 97 0.72 29.91 -17.57
CA LYS A 97 1.07 31.14 -18.30
C LYS A 97 -0.18 31.50 -19.11
N ALA A 98 -0.87 32.56 -18.70
CA ALA A 98 -1.89 33.18 -19.53
C ALA A 98 -1.20 33.61 -20.82
N LYS A 99 -1.74 33.15 -21.94
CA LYS A 99 -1.38 33.59 -23.28
C LYS A 99 -2.05 34.94 -23.47
N ASP A 100 -1.39 36.02 -23.05
CA ASP A 100 -1.80 37.34 -23.48
C ASP A 100 -1.46 37.51 -24.96
N THR A 101 -2.49 37.97 -25.65
CA THR A 101 -2.62 38.21 -27.08
C THR A 101 -2.56 39.72 -27.28
N GLU A 102 -1.93 40.16 -28.39
CA GLU A 102 -1.90 41.55 -28.94
C GLU A 102 -1.25 42.63 -28.05
N ASP A 103 -0.49 43.60 -28.57
CA ASP A 103 -0.45 44.28 -29.88
C ASP A 103 1.02 44.64 -30.23
#